data_AF-A0A7K2TCX2-F1
#
_entry.id   AF-A0A7K2TCX2-F1
#
_cell.length_a   1.000
_cell.length_b   1.000
_cell.length_c   1.000
_cell.angle_alpha   90.00
_cell.angle_beta   90.00
_cell.angle_gamma   90.00
#
_symmetry.space_group_name_H-M   'P 1'
#
loop_
_entity.id
_entity.type
_entity.pdbx_description
1 polymer ?
#
loop_
_entity_poly.entity_id
_entity_poly.type
_entity_poly.pdbx_seq_one_letter_code
_entity_poly.pdbx_strand_id
1 'polypeptide(L)'
;MTRIRLVFHRLFRRPAVTGPYPIYIRRLPTGAVLDMEDYLTAMLTTLADNADLLDLLDEMARDRAEARAHDGWEPEGLYVEQLLAALGYEIPVYGDRVVGLAERLLAVAPARAEGAPARSAAGAA
;
A
#
# COMPACT_ATOMS: atom_id res chain seq x y z
N MET A 1 18.36 7.50 -5.47
CA MET A 1 18.08 6.09 -5.84
C MET A 1 17.04 6.10 -6.95
N THR A 2 17.45 5.71 -8.15
CA THR A 2 16.86 6.16 -9.43
C THR A 2 15.49 5.52 -9.73
N ARG A 3 14.49 6.34 -10.06
CA ARG A 3 13.10 5.99 -10.43
C ARG A 3 12.95 4.79 -11.37
N ILE A 4 13.95 4.54 -12.19
CA ILE A 4 14.02 3.43 -13.16
C ILE A 4 13.96 2.06 -12.46
N ARG A 5 14.65 1.90 -11.32
CA ARG A 5 14.69 0.61 -10.58
C ARG A 5 13.32 0.26 -9.96
N LEU A 6 12.54 1.27 -9.54
CA LEU A 6 11.18 1.08 -9.03
C LEU A 6 10.21 0.59 -10.12
N VAL A 7 10.34 1.13 -11.34
CA VAL A 7 9.51 0.72 -12.48
C VAL A 7 9.82 -0.72 -12.88
N PHE A 8 11.10 -1.11 -12.94
CA PHE A 8 11.47 -2.49 -13.25
C PHE A 8 11.04 -3.49 -12.18
N HIS A 9 11.15 -3.15 -10.89
CA HIS A 9 10.66 -4.01 -9.81
C HIS A 9 9.13 -4.20 -9.86
N ARG A 10 8.39 -3.17 -10.26
CA ARG A 10 6.93 -3.26 -10.46
C ARG A 10 6.52 -4.18 -11.62
N LEU A 11 7.28 -4.18 -12.72
CA LEU A 11 6.96 -4.96 -13.92
C LEU A 11 7.20 -6.47 -13.80
N PHE A 12 8.14 -6.89 -12.94
CA PHE A 12 8.45 -8.31 -12.72
C PHE A 12 7.82 -8.90 -11.45
N ARG A 13 7.12 -8.09 -10.66
CA ARG A 13 6.39 -8.58 -9.49
C ARG A 13 5.11 -9.29 -9.95
N ARG A 14 4.95 -10.53 -9.51
CA ARG A 14 3.66 -11.22 -9.50
C ARG A 14 3.15 -11.23 -8.06
N PRO A 15 2.53 -10.14 -7.58
CA PRO A 15 2.00 -10.13 -6.23
C PRO A 15 0.98 -11.25 -6.09
N ALA A 16 0.93 -11.87 -4.91
CA ALA A 16 -0.03 -12.94 -4.63
C ALA A 16 -1.47 -12.40 -4.61
N VAL A 17 -1.64 -11.13 -4.21
CA VAL A 17 -2.93 -10.44 -4.22
C VAL A 17 -3.05 -9.65 -5.52
N THR A 18 -3.91 -10.14 -6.42
CA THR A 18 -4.17 -9.51 -7.72
C THR A 18 -5.65 -9.30 -7.94
N GLY A 19 -6.02 -8.13 -8.46
CA GLY A 19 -7.36 -7.89 -9.00
C GLY A 19 -7.89 -6.50 -8.67
N PRO A 20 -8.98 -6.08 -9.33
CA PRO A 20 -9.71 -4.91 -8.90
C PRO A 20 -10.51 -5.25 -7.64
N TYR A 21 -10.19 -4.57 -6.54
CA TYR A 21 -11.00 -4.59 -5.34
C TYR A 21 -11.91 -3.35 -5.33
N PRO A 22 -13.19 -3.47 -4.92
CA PRO A 22 -14.03 -2.31 -4.77
C PRO A 22 -13.43 -1.40 -3.67
N ILE A 23 -13.44 -0.09 -3.94
CA ILE A 23 -13.01 0.93 -2.99
C ILE A 23 -14.23 1.81 -2.72
N TYR A 24 -14.68 1.82 -1.48
CA TYR A 24 -15.76 2.71 -1.06
C TYR A 24 -15.19 3.98 -0.46
N ILE A 25 -15.96 5.06 -0.54
CA ILE A 25 -15.56 6.35 0.01
C ILE A 25 -16.63 6.80 0.99
N ARG A 26 -16.20 7.06 2.22
CA ARG A 26 -17.04 7.68 3.24
C ARG A 26 -16.54 9.10 3.50
N ARG A 27 -17.46 10.06 3.54
CA ARG A 27 -17.13 11.46 3.80
C ARG A 27 -16.80 11.68 5.27
N LEU A 28 -15.81 12.54 5.52
CA LEU A 28 -15.52 13.15 6.82
C LEU A 28 -15.64 14.68 6.68
N PRO A 29 -15.81 15.43 7.78
CA PRO A 29 -15.88 16.89 7.72
C PRO A 29 -14.67 17.56 7.07
N THR A 30 -13.48 16.95 7.15
CA THR A 30 -12.21 17.52 6.66
C THR A 30 -11.52 16.65 5.60
N GLY A 31 -12.17 15.60 5.09
CA GLY A 31 -11.56 14.66 4.16
C GLY A 31 -12.42 13.45 3.89
N ALA A 32 -11.81 12.35 3.43
CA ALA A 32 -12.51 11.12 3.12
C ALA A 32 -11.81 9.89 3.72
N VAL A 33 -12.58 8.86 4.02
CA VAL A 33 -12.08 7.52 4.33
C VAL A 33 -12.21 6.67 3.08
N LEU A 34 -11.12 6.01 2.69
CA LEU A 34 -11.13 4.93 1.71
C LEU A 34 -11.39 3.62 2.46
N ASP A 35 -12.47 2.96 2.10
CA ASP A 35 -12.77 1.63 2.54
C ASP A 35 -12.04 0.63 1.65
N MET A 36 -11.22 -0.22 2.28
CA MET A 36 -10.38 -1.22 1.62
C MET A 36 -10.67 -2.63 2.17
N GLU A 37 -11.83 -2.84 2.80
CA GLU A 37 -12.19 -4.11 3.46
C GLU A 37 -11.96 -5.33 2.57
N ASP A 38 -12.42 -5.28 1.32
CA ASP A 38 -12.29 -6.40 0.37
C ASP A 38 -10.82 -6.68 0.00
N TYR A 39 -10.00 -5.64 -0.11
CA TYR A 39 -8.56 -5.79 -0.36
C TYR A 39 -7.83 -6.38 0.86
N LEU A 40 -8.13 -5.86 2.06
CA LEU A 40 -7.54 -6.36 3.30
C LEU A 40 -7.94 -7.81 3.56
N THR A 41 -9.20 -8.16 3.30
CA THR A 41 -9.69 -9.53 3.40
C THR A 41 -8.91 -10.45 2.46
N ALA A 42 -8.75 -10.07 1.19
CA ALA A 42 -7.98 -10.85 0.23
C ALA A 42 -6.50 -11.00 0.63
N MET A 43 -5.87 -9.95 1.17
CA MET A 43 -4.51 -10.04 1.71
C MET A 43 -4.42 -11.03 2.87
N LEU A 44 -5.35 -10.96 3.83
CA LEU A 44 -5.35 -11.83 5.00
C LEU A 44 -5.64 -13.29 4.63
N THR A 45 -6.57 -13.53 3.69
CA THR A 45 -6.84 -14.87 3.17
C THR A 45 -5.64 -15.42 2.42
N THR A 46 -5.02 -14.63 1.54
CA THR A 46 -3.83 -15.05 0.79
C THR A 46 -2.66 -15.38 1.71
N LEU A 47 -2.49 -14.58 2.76
CA LEU A 47 -1.52 -14.83 3.81
C LEU A 47 -1.81 -16.16 4.52
N ALA A 48 -3.05 -16.37 4.97
CA ALA A 48 -3.46 -17.58 5.67
C ALA A 48 -3.36 -18.85 4.80
N ASP A 49 -3.58 -18.73 3.49
CA ASP A 49 -3.53 -19.86 2.55
C ASP A 49 -2.11 -20.17 2.05
N ASN A 50 -1.11 -19.34 2.40
CA ASN A 50 0.27 -19.49 1.94
C ASN A 50 1.22 -19.76 3.12
N ALA A 51 1.63 -21.02 3.26
CA ALA A 51 2.53 -21.47 4.32
C ALA A 51 3.85 -20.69 4.37
N ASP A 52 4.45 -20.40 3.21
CA ASP A 52 5.73 -19.67 3.15
C ASP A 52 5.59 -18.24 3.70
N LEU A 53 4.45 -17.58 3.46
CA LEU A 53 4.19 -16.24 3.98
C LEU A 53 3.87 -16.24 5.48
N LEU A 54 3.19 -17.28 5.96
CA LEU A 54 2.96 -17.48 7.40
C LEU A 54 4.26 -17.76 8.14
N ASP A 55 5.13 -18.60 7.58
CA ASP A 55 6.44 -18.91 8.15
C ASP A 55 7.28 -17.64 8.27
N LEU A 56 7.28 -16.78 7.24
CA LEU A 56 8.01 -15.52 7.26
C LEU A 56 7.44 -14.53 8.29
N LEU A 57 6.12 -14.53 8.51
CA LEU A 57 5.51 -13.77 9.61
C LEU A 57 5.90 -14.30 10.98
N ASP A 58 5.97 -15.63 11.14
CA ASP A 58 6.34 -16.26 12.40
C ASP A 58 7.82 -16.05 12.72
N GLU A 59 8.70 -16.10 11.71
CA GLU A 59 10.11 -15.69 11.85
C GLU A 59 10.25 -14.26 12.34
N MET A 60 9.51 -13.32 11.75
CA MET A 60 9.49 -11.92 12.19
C MET A 60 8.97 -11.78 13.63
N ALA A 61 7.95 -12.55 14.03
CA ALA A 61 7.42 -12.54 15.38
C ALA A 61 8.42 -13.10 16.41
N ARG A 62 9.12 -14.18 16.08
CA ARG A 62 10.18 -14.77 16.92
C ARG A 62 11.36 -13.82 17.07
N ASP A 63 11.82 -13.20 15.99
CA ASP A 63 12.92 -12.23 16.03
C ASP A 63 12.59 -11.08 17.00
N ARG A 64 11.36 -10.55 16.94
CA ARG A 64 10.88 -9.53 17.87
C ARG A 64 10.82 -10.00 19.33
N ALA A 65 10.44 -11.26 19.55
CA ALA A 65 10.35 -11.82 20.89
C ALA A 65 11.73 -12.04 21.54
N GLU A 66 12.78 -12.22 20.75
CA GLU A 66 14.13 -12.51 21.23
C GLU A 66 14.89 -11.29 21.76
N ALA A 67 14.33 -10.07 21.67
CA ALA A 67 14.83 -8.83 22.27
C ALA A 67 16.37 -8.65 22.18
N ARG A 68 16.97 -8.98 21.03
CA ARG A 68 18.41 -8.77 20.84
C ARG A 68 18.67 -7.27 20.83
N ALA A 69 19.71 -6.84 21.55
CA ALA A 69 20.29 -5.52 21.35
C ALA A 69 20.85 -5.47 19.92
N HIS A 70 20.03 -5.01 18.98
CA HIS A 70 20.39 -4.99 17.57
C HIS A 70 21.60 -4.07 17.37
N ASP A 71 22.62 -4.61 16.74
CA ASP A 71 23.92 -4.04 16.39
C ASP A 71 23.83 -3.03 15.22
N GLY A 72 22.68 -2.34 15.10
CA GLY A 72 22.42 -1.32 14.09
C GLY A 72 21.92 -1.87 12.75
N TRP A 73 21.74 -3.19 12.61
CA TRP A 73 20.95 -3.80 11.55
C TRP A 73 19.55 -4.09 12.09
N GLU A 74 18.51 -3.65 11.38
CA GLU A 74 17.11 -3.83 11.75
C GLU A 74 16.52 -4.95 10.88
N PRO A 75 16.74 -6.25 11.21
CA PRO A 75 16.23 -7.39 10.45
C PRO A 75 14.72 -7.30 10.17
N GLU A 76 13.97 -6.64 11.05
CA GLU A 76 12.53 -6.38 10.89
C GLU A 76 12.20 -5.69 9.55
N GLY A 77 12.99 -4.69 9.13
CA GLY A 77 12.75 -3.97 7.88
C GLY A 77 12.83 -4.89 6.66
N LEU A 78 13.73 -5.87 6.70
CA LEU A 78 13.91 -6.85 5.63
C LEU A 78 12.74 -7.84 5.56
N TYR A 79 12.22 -8.32 6.70
CA TYR A 79 11.05 -9.20 6.70
C TYR A 79 9.79 -8.48 6.20
N VAL A 80 9.59 -7.23 6.62
CA VAL A 80 8.47 -6.39 6.14
C VAL A 80 8.59 -6.14 4.63
N GLU A 81 9.78 -5.83 4.14
CA GLU A 81 10.02 -5.66 2.71
C GLU A 81 9.75 -6.94 1.92
N GLN A 82 10.10 -8.12 2.45
CA GLN A 82 9.82 -9.42 1.83
C GLN A 82 8.33 -9.77 1.83
N LEU A 83 7.58 -9.46 2.91
CA LEU A 83 6.13 -9.65 2.95
C LEU A 83 5.43 -8.76 1.93
N LEU A 84 5.73 -7.46 1.95
CA LEU A 84 5.19 -6.51 0.99
C LEU A 84 5.63 -6.88 -0.44
N ALA A 85 6.89 -7.32 -0.57
CA ALA A 85 7.49 -8.21 -1.58
C ALA A 85 6.50 -9.08 -2.35
N ALA A 86 5.97 -10.03 -1.60
CA ALA A 86 5.21 -11.15 -2.11
C ALA A 86 3.70 -10.86 -2.15
N LEU A 87 3.14 -10.20 -1.13
CA LEU A 87 1.71 -9.91 -1.05
C LEU A 87 1.27 -8.89 -2.10
N GLY A 88 2.08 -7.86 -2.33
CA GLY A 88 1.66 -6.66 -3.05
C GLY A 88 1.00 -5.64 -2.13
N TYR A 89 1.09 -4.37 -2.51
CA TYR A 89 0.53 -3.22 -1.77
C TYR A 89 -0.22 -2.26 -2.69
N GLU A 90 -0.42 -2.64 -3.95
CA GLU A 90 -0.97 -1.79 -4.99
C GLU A 90 -2.38 -2.25 -5.33
N ILE A 91 -3.33 -1.34 -5.26
CA ILE A 91 -4.72 -1.62 -5.63
C ILE A 91 -4.94 -1.06 -7.03
N PRO A 92 -5.12 -1.92 -8.05
CA PRO A 92 -5.34 -1.43 -9.40
C PRO A 92 -6.75 -0.87 -9.53
N VAL A 93 -6.85 0.34 -10.05
CA VAL A 93 -8.11 1.00 -10.41
C VAL A 93 -8.13 1.18 -11.92
N TYR A 94 -9.13 0.59 -12.60
CA TYR A 94 -9.15 0.50 -14.06
C TYR A 94 -10.18 1.42 -14.70
N GLY A 95 -9.82 1.97 -15.87
CA GLY A 95 -10.73 2.68 -16.78
C GLY A 95 -11.56 3.77 -16.10
N ASP A 96 -12.85 3.79 -16.39
CA ASP A 96 -13.79 4.81 -15.89
C ASP A 96 -13.91 4.84 -14.36
N ARG A 97 -13.52 3.76 -13.65
CA ARG A 97 -13.51 3.74 -12.18
C ARG A 97 -12.47 4.70 -11.61
N VAL A 98 -11.39 4.98 -12.34
CA VAL A 98 -10.38 5.98 -11.95
C VAL A 98 -11.02 7.37 -11.92
N VAL A 99 -11.79 7.70 -12.95
CA VAL A 99 -12.48 8.99 -13.07
C VAL A 99 -13.53 9.13 -11.97
N GLY A 100 -14.38 8.10 -11.77
CA GLY A 100 -15.39 8.12 -10.71
C GLY A 100 -14.79 8.23 -9.30
N LEU A 101 -13.64 7.58 -9.05
CA LEU A 101 -12.90 7.73 -7.79
C LEU A 101 -12.39 9.17 -7.62
N ALA A 102 -11.79 9.75 -8.67
CA ALA A 102 -11.29 11.13 -8.63
C ALA A 102 -12.42 12.15 -8.37
N GLU A 103 -13.55 12.03 -9.06
CA GLU A 103 -14.71 12.90 -8.87
C GLU A 103 -15.26 12.80 -7.44
N ARG A 104 -15.38 11.58 -6.89
CA ARG A 104 -15.85 11.38 -5.52
C ARG A 104 -14.88 11.95 -4.49
N LEU A 105 -13.57 11.86 -4.70
CA LEU A 105 -12.58 12.48 -3.83
C LEU A 105 -12.63 14.01 -3.90
N LEU A 106 -12.73 14.58 -5.12
CA LEU A 106 -12.87 16.02 -5.33
C LEU A 106 -14.13 16.57 -4.68
N ALA A 107 -15.24 15.84 -4.72
CA ALA A 107 -16.50 16.24 -4.10
C ALA A 107 -16.46 16.29 -2.56
N VAL A 108 -15.39 15.78 -1.94
CA VAL A 108 -15.17 15.77 -0.49
C VAL A 108 -14.04 16.72 -0.09
N ALA A 109 -13.15 17.08 -1.02
CA ALA A 109 -12.15 18.10 -0.77
C ALA A 109 -12.83 19.47 -0.53
N PRO A 110 -12.33 20.28 0.42
CA PRO A 110 -12.81 21.65 0.56
C PRO A 110 -12.63 22.37 -0.78
N ALA A 111 -13.61 23.21 -1.15
CA ALA A 111 -13.53 24.02 -2.36
C ALA A 111 -12.17 24.72 -2.37
N ARG A 112 -11.39 24.47 -3.43
CA ARG A 112 -10.08 25.08 -3.59
C ARG A 112 -10.31 26.59 -3.51
N ALA A 113 -9.84 27.23 -2.44
CA ALA A 113 -9.83 28.68 -2.36
C ALA A 113 -9.10 29.17 -3.62
N GLU A 114 -9.84 29.85 -4.50
CA GLU A 114 -9.30 30.45 -5.72
C GLU A 114 -8.12 31.33 -5.30
N GLY A 115 -6.89 30.90 -5.59
CA GLY A 115 -5.67 31.64 -5.24
C GLY A 115 -4.66 30.95 -4.32
N ALA A 116 -4.90 29.76 -3.78
CA ALA A 116 -3.85 29.03 -3.08
C ALA A 116 -2.78 28.51 -4.08
N PRO A 117 -1.51 28.97 -4.00
CA PRO A 117 -0.48 28.56 -4.95
C PRO A 117 -0.29 27.04 -4.87
N ALA A 118 -0.34 26.38 -6.03
CA ALA A 118 -0.01 24.97 -6.13
C ALA A 118 1.43 24.80 -5.63
N ARG A 119 1.61 24.30 -4.40
CA ARG A 119 2.90 23.79 -3.97
C ARG A 119 3.17 22.55 -4.82
N SER A 120 3.81 22.75 -5.96
CA SER A 120 4.43 21.69 -6.73
C SER A 120 5.35 20.94 -5.79
N ALA A 121 5.01 19.69 -5.50
CA ALA A 121 5.88 18.78 -4.79
C ALA A 121 7.18 18.64 -5.59
N ALA A 122 8.21 19.36 -5.17
CA ALA A 122 9.58 19.12 -5.56
C ALA A 122 9.96 17.73 -5.04
N GLY A 123 9.69 16.74 -5.85
CA GLY A 123 10.10 15.35 -5.67
C GLY A 123 10.63 14.79 -6.98
N ALA A 124 11.39 15.60 -7.73
CA ALA A 124 12.20 15.17 -8.86
C ALA A 124 13.68 15.38 -8.50
N ALA A 125 14.28 14.31 -7.98
CA ALA A 125 15.70 14.01 -8.03
C ALA A 125 15.84 12.48 -8.16
#